data_AF-M0CVC7-F1
#
_entry.id   AF-M0CVC7-F1
#
_cell.length_a   1.000
_cell.length_b   1.000
_cell.length_c   1.000
_cell.angle_alpha   90.00
_cell.angle_beta   90.00
_cell.angle_gamma   90.00
#
_symmetry.space_group_name_H-M   'P 1'
#
loop_
_entity.id
_entity.type
_entity.pdbx_description
1 polymer ?
#
loop_
_entity_poly.entity_id
_entity_poly.type
_entity_poly.pdbx_seq_one_letter_code
_entity_poly.pdbx_strand_id
1 'polypeptide(L)'
;MKGDESETWSGLHDALSGKWSFDVLRRLDEGDAGFNELKRSLDGATAKTLSARLRELRCLGVVHREVTAASPPSTTYSLTPRGRRFVASLREMASMVESVPCEPCEDSDCSVPSVDEAATLAALEEEC
;
A
#
# COMPACT_ATOMS: atom_id res chain seq x y z
N MET A 1 -12.32 -30.43 -6.01
CA MET A 1 -11.52 -29.31 -6.55
C MET A 1 -11.42 -28.23 -5.48
N LYS A 2 -10.70 -28.51 -4.38
CA LYS A 2 -10.40 -27.55 -3.29
C LYS A 2 -8.93 -27.20 -3.43
N GLY A 3 -8.62 -26.42 -4.46
CA GLY A 3 -7.30 -25.85 -4.63
C GLY A 3 -7.28 -24.57 -3.83
N ASP A 4 -6.62 -24.62 -2.68
CA ASP A 4 -5.73 -23.55 -2.28
C ASP A 4 -6.35 -22.22 -1.84
N GLU A 5 -6.95 -22.20 -0.65
CA GLU A 5 -7.15 -20.95 0.11
C GLU A 5 -5.83 -20.50 0.78
N SER A 6 -4.85 -21.40 0.90
CA SER A 6 -3.58 -21.22 1.60
C SER A 6 -2.48 -20.49 0.79
N GLU A 7 -2.19 -20.86 -0.46
CA GLU A 7 -1.20 -20.13 -1.27
C GLU A 7 -1.73 -18.75 -1.65
N THR A 8 -3.05 -18.58 -1.78
CA THR A 8 -3.65 -17.25 -2.03
C THR A 8 -3.36 -16.27 -0.88
N TRP A 9 -3.48 -16.70 0.37
CA TRP A 9 -3.15 -15.86 1.53
C TRP A 9 -1.64 -15.59 1.60
N SER A 10 -0.80 -16.60 1.39
CA SER A 10 0.65 -16.41 1.40
C SER A 10 1.10 -15.39 0.34
N GLY A 11 0.60 -15.52 -0.90
CA GLY A 11 0.96 -14.61 -1.98
C GLY A 11 0.47 -13.17 -1.75
N LEU A 12 -0.68 -13.01 -1.10
CA LEU A 12 -1.17 -11.70 -0.66
C LEU A 12 -0.26 -11.09 0.42
N HIS A 13 0.08 -11.88 1.45
CA HIS A 13 0.95 -11.46 2.52
C HIS A 13 2.33 -11.05 1.99
N ASP A 14 2.94 -11.83 1.11
CA ASP A 14 4.26 -11.54 0.56
C ASP A 14 4.25 -10.23 -0.26
N ALA A 15 3.19 -10.00 -1.03
CA ALA A 15 3.03 -8.80 -1.83
C ALA A 15 2.73 -7.53 -1.01
N LEU A 16 2.07 -7.65 0.16
CA LEU A 16 1.68 -6.49 0.99
C LEU A 16 2.63 -6.20 2.14
N SER A 17 3.26 -7.22 2.73
CA SER A 17 4.21 -7.10 3.84
C SER A 17 5.49 -6.36 3.46
N GLY A 18 5.77 -6.26 2.16
CA GLY A 18 6.90 -5.53 1.64
C GLY A 18 6.82 -4.03 1.94
N LYS A 19 7.91 -3.47 2.49
CA LYS A 19 8.14 -2.03 2.51
C LYS A 19 7.92 -1.47 1.09
N TRP A 20 7.15 -0.38 0.99
CA TRP A 20 6.76 0.34 -0.24
C TRP A 20 5.57 -0.21 -1.04
N SER A 21 5.00 -1.36 -0.69
CA SER A 21 3.91 -1.96 -1.50
C SER A 21 2.66 -1.08 -1.50
N PHE A 22 2.27 -0.58 -0.34
CA PHE A 22 1.14 0.35 -0.21
C PHE A 22 1.43 1.69 -0.91
N ASP A 23 2.64 2.21 -0.82
CA ASP A 23 3.02 3.46 -1.50
C ASP A 23 2.98 3.34 -3.02
N VAL A 24 3.44 2.21 -3.57
CA VAL A 24 3.35 1.91 -5.01
C VAL A 24 1.88 1.86 -5.44
N LEU A 25 1.04 1.13 -4.70
CA LEU A 25 -0.38 1.02 -5.00
C LEU A 25 -1.10 2.37 -4.93
N ARG A 26 -0.83 3.15 -3.88
CA ARG A 26 -1.36 4.52 -3.70
C ARG A 26 -0.93 5.42 -4.86
N ARG A 27 0.33 5.37 -5.27
CA ARG A 27 0.82 6.19 -6.39
C ARG A 27 0.17 5.77 -7.72
N LEU A 28 -0.02 4.49 -7.97
CA LEU A 28 -0.66 4.02 -9.22
C LEU A 28 -2.19 4.23 -9.25
N ASP A 29 -2.79 4.47 -8.10
CA ASP A 29 -4.20 4.85 -7.98
C ASP A 29 -4.46 6.29 -8.41
N GLU A 30 -3.49 7.18 -8.19
CA GLU A 30 -3.49 8.57 -8.72
C GLU A 30 -3.36 8.61 -10.25
N GLY A 31 -2.73 7.59 -10.83
CA GLY A 31 -2.56 7.44 -12.27
C GLY A 31 -1.33 6.65 -12.66
N ASP A 32 -1.27 6.30 -13.94
CA ASP A 32 -0.17 5.53 -14.50
C ASP A 32 1.18 6.23 -14.31
N ALA A 33 2.24 5.45 -14.13
CA ALA A 33 3.56 6.00 -13.80
C ALA A 33 4.70 5.21 -14.41
N GLY A 34 5.78 5.91 -14.76
CA GLY A 34 7.04 5.30 -15.14
C GLY A 34 7.82 4.76 -13.93
N PHE A 35 8.81 3.89 -14.18
CA PHE A 35 9.66 3.34 -13.11
C PHE A 35 10.36 4.44 -12.28
N ASN A 36 10.91 5.44 -12.96
CA ASN A 36 11.64 6.53 -12.29
C ASN A 36 10.71 7.47 -11.52
N GLU A 37 9.48 7.65 -11.98
CA GLU A 37 8.47 8.44 -11.26
C GLU A 37 8.05 7.74 -9.98
N LEU A 38 7.75 6.44 -10.06
CA LEU A 38 7.49 5.60 -8.89
C LEU A 38 8.66 5.68 -7.91
N LYS A 39 9.89 5.47 -8.37
CA LYS A 39 11.08 5.53 -7.52
C LYS A 39 11.23 6.89 -6.80
N ARG A 40 10.92 8.00 -7.47
CA ARG A 40 10.98 9.34 -6.86
C ARG A 40 9.88 9.59 -5.83
N SER A 41 8.70 8.99 -6.02
CA SER A 41 7.61 9.09 -5.03
C SER A 41 7.84 8.27 -3.77
N LEU A 42 8.82 7.35 -3.80
CA LEU A 42 9.13 6.40 -2.74
C LEU A 42 10.45 6.80 -2.09
N ASP A 43 10.40 7.74 -1.13
CA ASP A 43 11.60 8.26 -0.50
C ASP A 43 12.42 7.15 0.17
N GLY A 44 13.70 7.01 -0.19
CA GLY A 44 14.57 5.93 0.29
C GLY A 44 14.41 4.56 -0.38
N ALA A 45 13.53 4.39 -1.38
CA ALA A 45 13.43 3.14 -2.13
C ALA A 45 14.60 2.94 -3.12
N THR A 46 15.22 1.76 -3.07
CA THR A 46 16.25 1.38 -4.05
C THR A 46 15.61 0.84 -5.33
N ALA A 47 16.31 0.93 -6.47
CA ALA A 47 15.81 0.37 -7.73
C ALA A 47 15.56 -1.16 -7.64
N LYS A 48 16.40 -1.86 -6.86
CA LYS A 48 16.26 -3.30 -6.61
C LYS A 48 14.98 -3.60 -5.83
N THR A 49 14.72 -2.87 -4.75
CA THR A 49 13.51 -3.07 -3.93
C THR A 49 12.25 -2.74 -4.71
N LEU A 50 12.19 -1.60 -5.40
CA LEU A 50 11.05 -1.25 -6.25
C LEU A 50 10.79 -2.30 -7.36
N SER A 51 11.85 -2.81 -8.00
CA SER A 51 11.69 -3.85 -9.03
C SER A 51 11.11 -5.16 -8.46
N ALA A 52 11.53 -5.55 -7.25
CA ALA A 52 10.98 -6.72 -6.57
C ALA A 52 9.49 -6.51 -6.24
N ARG A 53 9.12 -5.35 -5.69
CA ARG A 53 7.72 -5.02 -5.37
C ARG A 53 6.83 -4.98 -6.60
N LEU A 54 7.28 -4.34 -7.68
CA LEU A 54 6.53 -4.33 -8.94
C LEU A 54 6.39 -5.75 -9.52
N ARG A 55 7.37 -6.63 -9.34
CA ARG A 55 7.26 -8.03 -9.76
C ARG A 55 6.19 -8.77 -8.94
N GLU A 56 6.22 -8.66 -7.61
CA GLU A 56 5.27 -9.31 -6.71
C GLU A 56 3.83 -8.83 -6.98
N LEU A 57 3.60 -7.52 -7.08
CA LEU A 57 2.30 -6.93 -7.39
C LEU A 57 1.80 -7.32 -8.81
N ARG A 58 2.70 -7.52 -9.77
CA ARG A 58 2.34 -8.06 -11.08
C ARG A 58 1.98 -9.54 -11.02
N CYS A 59 2.70 -10.35 -10.24
CA CYS A 59 2.38 -11.76 -10.04
C CYS A 59 1.02 -11.93 -9.35
N LEU A 60 0.65 -11.03 -8.43
CA LEU A 60 -0.68 -10.99 -7.81
C LEU A 60 -1.78 -10.52 -8.79
N GLY A 61 -1.40 -10.00 -9.96
CA GLY A 61 -2.33 -9.53 -10.99
C GLY A 61 -2.97 -8.16 -10.68
N VAL A 62 -2.39 -7.39 -9.75
CA VAL A 62 -2.91 -6.06 -9.39
C VAL A 62 -2.24 -4.93 -10.19
N VAL A 63 -1.01 -5.14 -10.65
CA VAL A 63 -0.26 -4.17 -11.47
C VAL A 63 -0.04 -4.72 -12.87
N HIS A 64 -0.24 -3.87 -13.88
CA HIS A 64 0.14 -4.09 -15.27
C HIS A 64 1.44 -3.35 -15.60
N ARG A 65 2.23 -3.90 -16.53
CA ARG A 65 3.43 -3.28 -17.07
C ARG A 65 3.33 -3.27 -18.58
N GLU A 66 3.40 -2.08 -19.14
CA GLU A 66 3.42 -1.85 -20.58
C GLU A 66 4.78 -1.28 -21.00
N VAL A 67 5.30 -1.75 -22.13
CA VAL A 67 6.51 -1.19 -22.75
C VAL A 67 6.10 -0.58 -24.08
N THR A 68 6.22 0.73 -24.18
CA THR A 68 5.93 1.45 -25.42
C THR A 68 7.21 1.52 -26.24
N ALA A 69 7.13 1.06 -27.50
CA ALA A 69 8.18 1.22 -28.50
C ALA A 69 8.21 2.67 -29.01
N ALA A 70 8.56 3.59 -28.13
CA ALA A 70 8.89 4.98 -28.46
C ALA A 70 10.41 5.10 -28.65
N SER A 71 10.86 6.25 -29.16
CA SER A 71 12.28 6.60 -29.19
C SER A 71 12.49 7.79 -28.26
N PRO A 72 13.00 7.59 -27.02
CA PRO A 72 13.46 6.33 -26.41
C PRO A 72 12.31 5.44 -25.88
N PRO A 73 12.54 4.12 -25.70
CA PRO A 73 11.52 3.21 -25.18
C PRO A 73 11.17 3.56 -23.74
N SER A 74 9.87 3.60 -23.44
CA SER A 74 9.35 3.91 -22.11
C SER A 74 8.62 2.70 -21.51
N THR A 75 8.67 2.59 -20.19
CA THR A 75 7.91 1.60 -19.44
C THR A 75 6.91 2.31 -18.55
N THR A 76 5.64 1.92 -18.65
CA THR A 76 4.54 2.44 -17.86
C THR A 76 3.95 1.33 -17.00
N TYR A 77 3.60 1.68 -15.76
CA TYR A 77 2.90 0.81 -14.84
C TYR A 77 1.52 1.39 -14.54
N SER A 78 0.53 0.52 -14.45
CA SER A 78 -0.87 0.89 -14.21
C SER A 78 -1.56 -0.16 -13.35
N LEU A 79 -2.63 0.21 -12.65
CA LEU A 79 -3.48 -0.77 -11.96
C LEU A 79 -4.34 -1.53 -12.96
N THR A 80 -4.39 -2.86 -12.81
CA THR A 80 -5.37 -3.68 -13.54
C THR A 80 -6.79 -3.40 -13.03
N PRO A 81 -7.86 -3.82 -13.74
CA PRO A 81 -9.22 -3.72 -13.21
C PRO A 81 -9.39 -4.39 -11.84
N ARG A 82 -8.70 -5.52 -11.62
CA ARG A 82 -8.63 -6.19 -10.31
C ARG A 82 -7.84 -5.36 -9.29
N GLY A 83 -6.72 -4.77 -9.69
CA GLY A 83 -5.91 -3.88 -8.86
C GLY A 83 -6.68 -2.66 -8.39
N ARG A 84 -7.50 -2.04 -9.23
CA ARG A 84 -8.35 -0.89 -8.84
C ARG A 84 -9.38 -1.27 -7.78
N ARG A 85 -10.05 -2.42 -7.93
CA ARG A 85 -10.97 -2.94 -6.90
C ARG A 85 -10.24 -3.25 -5.60
N PHE A 86 -9.05 -3.84 -5.71
CA PHE A 86 -8.22 -4.16 -4.57
C PHE A 86 -7.80 -2.90 -3.79
N VAL A 87 -7.32 -1.87 -4.48
CA VAL A 87 -6.95 -0.58 -3.86
C VAL A 87 -8.17 0.12 -3.25
N ALA A 88 -9.35 0.03 -3.88
CA ALA A 88 -10.58 0.55 -3.28
C ALA A 88 -10.88 -0.11 -1.92
N SER A 89 -10.77 -1.44 -1.82
CA SER A 89 -10.91 -2.15 -0.54
C SER A 89 -9.82 -1.76 0.47
N LEU A 90 -8.57 -1.57 0.04
CA LEU A 90 -7.50 -1.06 0.91
C LEU A 90 -7.84 0.33 1.46
N ARG A 91 -8.44 1.21 0.65
CA ARG A 91 -8.85 2.54 1.06
C ARG A 91 -9.98 2.49 2.09
N GLU A 92 -10.96 1.61 1.89
CA GLU A 92 -12.01 1.36 2.88
C GLU A 92 -11.39 0.89 4.20
N MET A 93 -10.47 -0.08 4.15
CA MET A 93 -9.75 -0.55 5.35
C MET A 93 -8.94 0.55 6.03
N ALA A 94 -8.25 1.38 5.27
CA ALA A 94 -7.49 2.50 5.80
C ALA A 94 -8.41 3.55 6.47
N SER A 95 -9.62 3.77 5.95
CA SER A 95 -10.59 4.70 6.55
C SER A 95 -11.15 4.25 7.89
N MET A 96 -11.02 2.96 8.22
CA MET A 96 -11.46 2.39 9.50
C MET A 96 -10.42 2.52 10.61
N VAL A 97 -9.18 2.89 10.28
CA VAL A 97 -8.07 2.95 11.24
C VAL A 97 -7.70 4.40 11.49
N GLU A 98 -7.71 4.81 12.76
CA GLU A 98 -7.15 6.08 13.19
C GLU A 98 -5.74 5.86 13.76
N SER A 99 -4.79 6.70 13.36
CA SER A 99 -3.47 6.66 13.99
C SER A 99 -3.60 7.19 15.41
N VAL A 100 -3.41 6.32 16.40
CA VAL A 100 -3.27 6.75 17.78
C VAL A 100 -1.86 7.34 17.93
N PRO A 101 -1.70 8.66 18.15
CA PRO A 101 -0.39 9.22 18.38
C PRO A 101 0.17 8.63 19.67
N CYS A 102 1.29 7.90 19.57
CA CYS A 102 2.13 7.68 20.73
C CYS A 102 3.05 8.89 20.88
N GLU A 103 3.13 9.46 22.08
CA GLU A 103 4.29 10.29 22.43
C GLU A 103 5.56 9.44 22.23
N PRO A 104 6.74 10.05 21.93
CA PRO A 104 7.98 9.31 21.74
C PRO A 104 8.34 8.57 23.05
N CYS A 105 7.83 7.35 23.20
CA CYS A 105 8.08 6.45 24.30
C CYS A 105 9.42 5.74 24.03
N GLU A 106 10.41 5.95 24.90
CA GLU A 106 11.72 5.29 24.82
C GLU A 106 11.66 3.82 25.27
N ASP A 107 10.51 3.35 25.77
CA ASP A 107 10.32 2.03 26.37
C ASP A 107 9.45 1.09 25.51
N SER A 108 9.78 -0.21 25.58
CA SER A 108 9.16 -1.30 24.82
C SER A 108 7.73 -1.66 25.25
N ASP A 109 7.19 -0.98 26.27
CA ASP A 109 5.89 -1.26 26.89
C ASP A 109 5.01 0.01 26.82
N CYS A 110 4.82 0.49 25.59
CA CYS A 110 4.04 1.70 25.34
C CYS A 110 2.56 1.39 25.62
N SER A 111 2.01 1.94 26.72
CA SER A 111 0.58 1.92 27.01
C SER A 111 -0.14 2.84 26.04
N VAL A 112 -0.47 2.30 24.87
CA VAL A 112 -1.45 2.93 23.98
C VAL A 112 -2.76 3.07 24.75
N PRO A 113 -3.39 4.26 24.77
CA PRO A 113 -4.69 4.42 25.41
C PRO A 113 -5.68 3.44 24.78
N SER A 114 -6.55 2.86 25.62
CA SER A 114 -7.53 1.89 25.14
C SER A 114 -8.45 2.55 24.10
N VAL A 115 -8.80 1.82 23.04
CA VAL A 115 -9.62 2.33 21.92
C VAL A 115 -10.99 2.88 22.36
N ASP A 116 -11.46 2.51 23.56
CA ASP A 116 -12.68 3.00 24.18
C ASP A 116 -12.53 4.41 24.80
N GLU A 117 -11.33 4.82 25.21
CA GLU A 117 -11.08 6.13 25.84
C GLU A 117 -10.85 7.26 24.82
N ALA A 118 -10.23 6.96 23.67
CA ALA A 118 -9.97 7.95 22.61
C ALA A 118 -11.26 8.50 21.98
N ALA A 119 -12.29 7.65 21.84
CA ALA A 119 -13.61 8.05 21.34
C ALA A 119 -14.35 9.03 22.27
N THR A 120 -14.00 9.05 23.57
CA THR A 120 -14.64 9.95 24.54
C THR A 120 -14.10 11.38 24.48
N LEU A 121 -12.84 11.59 24.05
CA LEU A 121 -12.31 12.95 23.87
C LEU A 121 -12.79 13.63 22.59
N ALA A 122 -12.90 12.89 21.48
CA ALA A 122 -13.40 13.44 20.21
C ALA A 122 -14.88 13.89 20.30
N ALA A 123 -15.67 13.28 21.18
CA ALA A 123 -17.06 13.67 21.41
C ALA A 123 -17.22 14.92 22.30
N LEU A 124 -16.15 15.43 22.92
CA LEU A 124 -16.19 16.60 23.81
C LEU A 124 -15.63 17.88 23.16
N GLU A 125 -15.11 17.81 21.94
CA GLU A 125 -14.61 18.98 21.20
C GLU A 125 -15.61 19.56 20.19
N GLU A 126 -16.79 18.94 20.01
CA GLU A 126 -17.90 19.49 19.18
C GLU A 126 -18.92 20.35 19.96
N GLU A 127 -18.74 20.58 21.25
CA GLU A 127 -19.51 21.57 22.01
C GLU A 127 -18.66 22.81 22.36
N CYS A 128 -18.45 23.70 21.38
CA CYS A 128 -18.42 25.17 21.54
C CYS A 128 -18.48 25.90 20.18
#